data_AF-A0A8X7Z3Y9-F1
#
_entry.id   AF-A0A8X7Z3Y9-F1
#
_cell.length_a   1.000
_cell.length_b   1.000
_cell.length_c   1.000
_cell.angle_alpha   90.00
_cell.angle_beta   90.00
_cell.angle_gamma   90.00
#
_symmetry.space_group_name_H-M   'P 1'
#
loop_
_entity.id
_entity.type
_entity.pdbx_description
1 polymer ?
#
loop_
_entity_poly.entity_id
_entity_poly.type
_entity_poly.pdbx_seq_one_letter_code
_entity_poly.pdbx_strand_id
1 'polypeptide(L)'
;MDEIEVPEYFLCPISLQILKDPVTTITGITYERESIEQWLKAAKSNPTCPVTKQSLPRDSELTPNHTLRRLIQSWCTVNAIYGVDRIPTPKSPIKKSQIFRLIKDLDAPDDHLRTKALRRMEAIAKENERNRTCMVEAGVTKAAVLFIIKCFKEGKTAGLEEVLRILHLIWNPSQEIKLLVRENQDFIDSLTWILRCDQIDNHVDVKTHAMILLHKTTEIVCQKLLESLKVDFFKEIITRVLRKRISKQAIKSSLLVLTEVCHWGRNRMKIVEANAVFELIELELEKPEKNITELIFNILAQLCSCADGREQFLKHAGSIAMISKRVLRVSPATDDRALNILDSISKFSASDEAALEMLRVGAVSKLCMVIQADCAPYLKKKAKGILRLHSHLWNNSPCIAVYLLTRYPG
;
A
#
# COMPACT_ATOMS: atom_id res chain seq x y z
N MET A 1 -10.41 43.76 -19.73
CA MET A 1 -11.31 42.62 -19.95
C MET A 1 -12.21 42.61 -18.74
N ASP A 2 -13.51 42.85 -18.94
CA ASP A 2 -14.46 42.85 -17.84
C ASP A 2 -14.50 41.43 -17.24
N GLU A 3 -14.15 41.32 -15.96
CA GLU A 3 -14.30 40.08 -15.21
C GLU A 3 -15.79 39.77 -15.15
N ILE A 4 -16.21 38.62 -15.68
CA ILE A 4 -17.60 38.21 -15.56
C ILE A 4 -17.90 37.94 -14.09
N GLU A 5 -18.82 38.70 -13.54
CA GLU A 5 -19.36 38.46 -12.22
C GLU A 5 -20.30 37.24 -12.25
N VAL A 6 -19.94 36.21 -11.48
CA VAL A 6 -20.77 35.02 -11.32
C VAL A 6 -21.93 35.36 -10.38
N PRO A 7 -23.20 35.15 -10.78
CA PRO A 7 -24.32 35.39 -9.88
C PRO A 7 -24.21 34.58 -8.58
N GLU A 8 -24.41 35.23 -7.43
CA GLU A 8 -24.21 34.61 -6.11
C GLU A 8 -25.05 33.35 -5.90
N TYR A 9 -26.26 33.29 -6.47
CA TYR A 9 -27.15 32.12 -6.39
C TYR A 9 -26.67 30.91 -7.20
N PHE A 10 -25.60 31.05 -8.00
CA PHE A 10 -24.90 29.92 -8.62
C PHE A 10 -23.76 29.38 -7.78
N LEU A 11 -23.40 30.05 -6.68
CA LEU A 11 -22.30 29.65 -5.82
C LEU A 11 -22.79 28.72 -4.70
N CYS A 12 -21.98 27.71 -4.39
CA CYS A 12 -22.22 26.84 -3.26
C CYS A 12 -21.91 27.57 -1.95
N PRO A 13 -22.82 27.61 -0.95
CA PRO A 13 -22.56 28.31 0.31
C PRO A 13 -21.39 27.74 1.14
N ILE A 14 -20.96 26.50 0.88
CA ILE A 14 -19.82 25.86 1.56
C ILE A 14 -18.50 26.17 0.84
N SER A 15 -18.39 25.82 -0.45
CA SER A 15 -17.14 25.93 -1.20
C SER A 15 -16.92 27.29 -1.86
N LEU A 16 -17.97 28.12 -1.94
CA LEU A 16 -17.99 29.40 -2.65
C LEU A 16 -17.63 29.28 -4.14
N GLN A 17 -17.74 28.08 -4.71
CA GLN A 17 -17.54 27.80 -6.13
C GLN A 17 -18.87 27.58 -6.84
N ILE A 18 -18.89 27.73 -8.17
CA ILE A 18 -20.07 27.45 -9.00
C ILE A 18 -20.56 26.02 -8.76
N LEU A 19 -21.86 25.87 -8.53
CA LEU A 19 -22.56 24.61 -8.36
C LEU A 19 -22.52 23.78 -9.64
N LYS A 20 -21.85 22.63 -9.60
CA LYS A 20 -21.78 21.64 -10.68
C LYS A 20 -22.88 20.58 -10.54
N ASP A 21 -23.13 20.10 -9.31
CA ASP A 21 -24.23 19.21 -8.97
C ASP A 21 -25.10 19.83 -7.86
N PRO A 22 -25.92 20.84 -8.18
CA PRO A 22 -26.75 21.50 -7.18
C PRO A 22 -27.76 20.52 -6.58
N VAL A 23 -27.77 20.44 -5.25
CA VAL A 23 -28.72 19.65 -4.45
C VAL A 23 -29.34 20.46 -3.35
N THR A 24 -30.64 20.32 -3.18
CA THR A 24 -31.41 20.97 -2.13
C THR A 24 -31.59 20.02 -0.96
N THR A 25 -31.27 20.53 0.23
CA THR A 25 -31.51 19.84 1.51
C THR A 25 -32.96 20.03 1.96
N ILE A 26 -33.42 19.27 2.95
CA ILE A 26 -34.74 19.45 3.58
C ILE A 26 -34.95 20.86 4.17
N THR A 27 -33.87 21.61 4.41
CA THR A 27 -33.91 22.99 4.90
C THR A 27 -34.12 24.03 3.80
N GLY A 28 -34.28 23.58 2.54
CA GLY A 28 -34.51 24.43 1.38
C GLY A 28 -33.25 25.06 0.76
N ILE A 29 -32.08 24.92 1.41
CA ILE A 29 -30.82 25.46 0.88
C ILE A 29 -30.19 24.49 -0.12
N THR A 30 -29.74 25.05 -1.25
CA THR A 30 -29.00 24.33 -2.29
C THR A 30 -27.49 24.42 -2.08
N TYR A 31 -26.80 23.28 -2.19
CA TYR A 31 -25.36 23.16 -2.07
C TYR A 31 -24.78 22.37 -3.24
N GLU A 32 -23.47 22.44 -3.40
CA GLU A 32 -22.74 21.47 -4.21
C GLU A 32 -22.84 20.11 -3.50
N ARG A 33 -23.24 19.07 -4.22
CA ARG A 33 -23.51 17.77 -3.61
C ARG A 33 -22.30 17.24 -2.84
N GLU A 34 -21.12 17.29 -3.43
CA GLU A 34 -19.90 16.79 -2.78
C GLU A 34 -19.59 17.56 -1.49
N SER A 35 -19.74 18.88 -1.50
CA SER A 35 -19.48 19.72 -0.33
C SER A 35 -20.45 19.42 0.82
N ILE A 36 -21.75 19.26 0.54
CA ILE A 36 -22.72 18.93 1.60
C ILE A 36 -22.57 17.48 2.08
N GLU A 37 -22.25 16.52 1.21
CA GLU A 37 -21.99 15.13 1.61
C GLU A 37 -20.75 15.03 2.51
N GLN A 38 -19.66 15.73 2.17
CA GLN A 38 -18.46 15.80 3.01
C GLN A 38 -18.76 16.46 4.37
N TRP A 39 -19.56 17.54 4.38
CA TRP A 39 -20.01 18.19 5.62
C TRP A 39 -20.78 17.23 6.53
N LEU A 40 -21.74 16.48 5.97
CA LEU A 40 -22.54 15.49 6.71
C LEU A 40 -21.69 14.33 7.25
N LYS A 41 -20.68 13.90 6.48
CA LYS A 41 -19.72 12.84 6.87
C LYS A 41 -18.77 13.31 7.99
N ALA A 42 -18.31 14.56 7.96
CA ALA A 42 -17.36 15.11 8.93
C ALA A 42 -17.97 15.42 10.30
N ALA A 43 -19.29 15.67 10.36
CA ALA A 43 -19.98 15.98 11.62
C ALA A 43 -19.90 14.80 12.61
N LYS A 44 -19.40 15.01 13.84
CA LYS A 44 -19.25 13.93 14.85
C LYS A 44 -20.60 13.44 15.42
N SER A 45 -21.52 14.36 15.69
CA SER A 45 -22.89 14.07 16.15
C SER A 45 -23.86 15.14 15.64
N ASN A 46 -25.08 14.74 15.29
CA ASN A 46 -26.18 15.60 14.82
C ASN A 46 -25.76 16.64 13.77
N PRO A 47 -25.66 16.26 12.49
CA PRO A 47 -25.32 17.22 11.44
C PRO A 47 -26.37 18.32 11.38
N THR A 48 -25.91 19.55 11.16
CA THR A 48 -26.77 20.71 10.97
C THR A 48 -26.51 21.30 9.59
N CYS A 49 -27.51 21.98 9.05
CA CYS A 49 -27.37 22.75 7.82
C CYS A 49 -26.34 23.87 8.03
N PRO A 50 -25.31 24.00 7.16
CA PRO A 50 -24.28 25.03 7.29
C PRO A 50 -24.83 26.45 7.41
N VAL A 51 -25.89 26.75 6.66
CA VAL A 51 -26.52 28.07 6.60
C VAL A 51 -27.59 28.23 7.67
N THR A 52 -28.62 27.38 7.69
CA THR A 52 -29.79 27.58 8.57
C THR A 52 -29.56 27.11 10.01
N LYS A 53 -28.47 26.37 10.27
CA LYS A 53 -28.17 25.71 11.55
C LYS A 53 -29.25 24.74 12.06
N GLN A 54 -30.28 24.46 11.25
CA GLN A 54 -31.31 23.48 11.54
C GLN A 54 -30.75 22.05 11.45
N SER A 55 -31.39 21.11 12.15
CA SER A 55 -31.01 19.70 12.08
C SER A 55 -31.13 19.16 10.66
N LEU A 56 -30.07 18.49 10.19
CA LEU A 56 -30.01 17.86 8.88
C LEU A 56 -29.55 16.41 9.07
N PRO A 57 -30.50 15.47 9.28
CA PRO A 57 -30.17 14.06 9.45
C PRO A 57 -29.32 13.51 8.30
N ARG A 58 -28.35 12.63 8.59
CA ARG A 58 -27.46 12.06 7.56
C ARG A 58 -28.20 11.28 6.48
N ASP A 59 -29.32 10.66 6.84
CA ASP A 59 -30.16 9.87 5.94
C ASP A 59 -31.16 10.73 5.17
N SER A 60 -31.11 12.06 5.34
CA SER A 60 -31.99 12.96 4.59
C SER A 60 -31.66 12.93 3.10
N GLU A 61 -32.68 12.69 2.29
CA GLU A 61 -32.53 12.60 0.85
C GLU A 61 -32.16 13.98 0.28
N LEU A 62 -31.01 14.05 -0.41
CA LEU A 62 -30.56 15.25 -1.11
C LEU A 62 -31.26 15.34 -2.46
N THR A 63 -32.25 16.22 -2.57
CA THR A 63 -33.04 16.39 -3.79
C THR A 63 -32.23 17.14 -4.86
N PRO A 64 -31.94 16.54 -6.04
CA PRO A 64 -31.25 17.25 -7.10
C PRO A 64 -32.04 18.49 -7.58
N ASN A 65 -31.40 19.66 -7.63
CA ASN A 65 -32.02 20.88 -8.16
C ASN A 65 -31.75 21.00 -9.67
N HIS A 66 -32.55 20.30 -10.46
CA HIS A 66 -32.41 20.26 -11.92
C HIS A 66 -32.64 21.63 -12.58
N THR A 67 -33.52 22.46 -12.03
CA THR A 67 -33.81 23.80 -12.54
C THR A 67 -32.59 24.70 -12.41
N LEU A 68 -32.00 24.78 -11.21
CA LEU A 68 -30.80 25.59 -10.99
C LEU A 68 -29.63 25.11 -11.86
N ARG A 69 -29.47 23.79 -12.01
CA ARG A 69 -28.47 23.22 -12.91
C ARG A 69 -28.62 23.70 -14.35
N ARG A 70 -29.85 23.67 -14.89
CA ARG A 70 -30.12 24.13 -16.26
C ARG A 70 -29.82 25.62 -16.42
N LEU A 71 -30.15 26.44 -15.42
CA LEU A 71 -29.85 27.87 -15.42
C LEU A 71 -28.34 28.13 -15.43
N ILE A 72 -27.58 27.43 -14.58
CA ILE A 72 -26.11 27.52 -14.55
C ILE A 72 -25.51 27.11 -15.89
N GLN A 73 -25.95 25.97 -16.46
CA GLN A 73 -25.45 25.51 -17.76
C GLN A 73 -25.76 26.49 -18.89
N SER A 74 -26.95 27.09 -18.88
CA SER A 74 -27.33 28.15 -19.83
C SER A 74 -26.41 29.37 -19.68
N TRP A 75 -26.18 29.82 -18.45
CA TRP A 75 -25.28 30.92 -18.15
C TRP A 75 -23.83 30.63 -18.59
N CYS A 76 -23.31 29.42 -18.35
CA CYS A 76 -21.99 29.03 -18.85
C CYS A 76 -21.91 29.07 -20.38
N THR A 77 -23.00 28.66 -21.06
CA THR A 77 -23.04 28.64 -22.53
C THR A 77 -23.01 30.07 -23.10
N VAL A 78 -23.76 31.00 -22.51
CA VAL A 78 -23.76 32.42 -22.91
C VAL A 78 -22.40 33.06 -22.66
N ASN A 79 -21.71 32.67 -21.59
CA ASN A 79 -20.43 33.26 -21.20
C ASN A 79 -19.19 32.48 -21.71
N ALA A 80 -19.38 31.51 -22.59
CA ALA A 80 -18.29 30.68 -23.13
C ALA A 80 -17.21 31.51 -23.85
N ILE A 81 -17.61 32.61 -24.52
CA ILE A 81 -16.70 33.52 -25.24
C ILE A 81 -15.71 34.24 -24.32
N TYR A 82 -16.01 34.29 -23.03
CA TYR A 82 -15.16 34.92 -22.00
C TYR A 82 -14.38 33.88 -21.18
N GLY A 83 -14.29 32.64 -21.67
CA GLY A 83 -13.53 31.56 -21.03
C GLY A 83 -14.27 30.77 -19.96
N VAL A 84 -15.59 30.89 -19.86
CA VAL A 84 -16.39 30.06 -18.94
C VAL A 84 -16.67 28.69 -19.57
N ASP A 85 -16.05 27.65 -19.01
CA ASP A 85 -16.30 26.28 -19.45
C ASP A 85 -17.72 25.79 -19.14
N ARG A 86 -18.28 25.01 -20.06
CA ARG A 86 -19.57 24.38 -19.87
C ARG A 86 -19.47 23.27 -18.83
N ILE A 87 -20.31 23.35 -17.80
CA ILE A 87 -20.39 22.30 -16.76
C ILE A 87 -21.22 21.11 -17.27
N PRO A 88 -20.65 19.89 -17.37
CA PRO A 88 -21.37 18.72 -17.81
C PRO A 88 -22.39 18.26 -16.77
N THR A 89 -23.48 17.63 -17.23
CA THR A 89 -24.49 17.07 -16.32
C THR A 89 -23.91 15.86 -15.57
N PRO A 90 -23.91 15.86 -14.23
CA PRO A 90 -23.54 14.70 -13.44
C PRO A 90 -24.44 13.51 -13.80
N LYS A 91 -23.84 12.36 -14.12
CA LYS A 91 -24.59 11.13 -14.39
C LYS A 91 -25.22 10.64 -13.09
N SER A 92 -26.51 10.28 -13.13
CA SER A 92 -27.18 9.65 -12.00
C SER A 92 -26.49 8.33 -11.65
N PRO A 93 -26.34 8.01 -10.35
CA PRO A 93 -25.78 6.72 -9.96
C PRO A 93 -26.63 5.58 -10.49
N ILE A 94 -25.98 4.45 -10.75
CA ILE A 94 -26.66 3.24 -11.20
C ILE A 94 -27.70 2.76 -10.16
N LYS A 95 -28.84 2.24 -10.65
CA LYS A 95 -29.89 1.67 -9.79
C LYS A 95 -29.40 0.37 -9.13
N LYS A 96 -29.63 0.22 -7.81
CA LYS A 96 -29.27 -0.99 -7.04
C LYS A 96 -29.79 -2.29 -7.66
N SER A 97 -30.99 -2.27 -8.26
CA SER A 97 -31.57 -3.43 -8.94
C SER A 97 -30.74 -3.95 -10.12
N GLN A 98 -30.03 -3.07 -10.83
CA GLN A 98 -29.11 -3.48 -11.89
C GLN A 98 -27.86 -4.14 -11.31
N ILE A 99 -27.35 -3.65 -10.19
CA ILE A 99 -26.19 -4.24 -9.50
C ILE A 99 -26.54 -5.64 -8.98
N PHE A 100 -27.70 -5.82 -8.35
CA PHE A 100 -28.14 -7.14 -7.86
C PHE A 100 -28.27 -8.17 -8.98
N ARG A 101 -28.73 -7.76 -10.17
CA ARG A 101 -28.74 -8.62 -11.35
C ARG A 101 -27.34 -9.05 -11.75
N LEU A 102 -26.40 -8.11 -11.85
CA LEU A 102 -25.00 -8.41 -12.19
C LEU A 102 -24.34 -9.32 -11.15
N ILE A 103 -24.64 -9.16 -9.85
CA ILE A 103 -24.14 -10.05 -8.80
C ILE A 103 -24.67 -11.47 -9.02
N LYS A 104 -25.96 -11.62 -9.30
CA LYS A 104 -26.57 -12.92 -9.59
C LYS A 104 -25.93 -13.61 -10.80
N ASP A 105 -25.54 -12.83 -11.82
CA ASP A 105 -24.88 -13.36 -13.02
C ASP A 105 -23.47 -13.94 -12.72
N LEU A 106 -22.84 -13.62 -11.58
CA LEU A 106 -21.56 -14.22 -11.15
C LEU A 106 -21.70 -15.69 -10.74
N ASP A 107 -22.91 -16.12 -10.37
CA ASP A 107 -23.21 -17.50 -10.02
C ASP A 107 -23.64 -18.36 -11.22
N ALA A 108 -23.76 -17.75 -12.40
CA ALA A 108 -24.08 -18.48 -13.62
C ALA A 108 -23.03 -19.57 -13.94
N PRO A 109 -23.42 -20.70 -14.54
CA PRO A 109 -22.47 -21.76 -14.92
C PRO A 109 -21.53 -21.35 -16.06
N ASP A 110 -21.97 -20.42 -16.92
CA ASP A 110 -21.24 -19.94 -18.10
C ASP A 110 -20.15 -18.91 -17.75
N ASP A 111 -18.90 -19.23 -18.06
CA ASP A 111 -17.74 -18.34 -17.88
C ASP A 111 -17.85 -17.03 -18.66
N HIS A 112 -18.45 -17.07 -19.85
CA HIS A 112 -18.61 -15.89 -20.68
C HIS A 112 -19.60 -14.90 -20.05
N LEU A 113 -20.75 -15.38 -19.55
CA LEU A 113 -21.72 -14.55 -18.84
C LEU A 113 -21.13 -13.92 -17.57
N ARG A 114 -20.39 -14.68 -16.77
CA ARG A 114 -19.70 -14.15 -15.57
C ARG A 114 -18.72 -13.04 -15.93
N THR A 115 -17.88 -13.29 -16.93
CA THR A 115 -16.89 -12.30 -17.40
C THR A 115 -17.58 -11.04 -17.95
N LYS A 116 -18.68 -11.19 -18.69
CA LYS A 116 -19.47 -10.06 -19.18
C LYS A 116 -20.07 -9.24 -18.04
N ALA A 117 -20.57 -9.89 -16.99
CA ALA A 117 -21.09 -9.20 -15.80
C ALA A 117 -19.98 -8.41 -15.09
N LEU A 118 -18.80 -9.01 -14.90
CA LEU A 118 -17.63 -8.36 -14.30
C LEU A 118 -17.16 -7.15 -15.13
N ARG A 119 -17.01 -7.29 -16.45
CA ARG A 119 -16.66 -6.15 -17.33
C ARG A 119 -17.65 -5.00 -17.22
N ARG A 120 -18.94 -5.32 -17.10
CA ARG A 120 -19.98 -4.31 -16.90
C ARG A 120 -19.85 -3.63 -15.53
N MET A 121 -19.63 -4.40 -14.45
CA MET A 121 -19.38 -3.85 -13.11
C MET A 121 -18.13 -2.97 -13.07
N GLU A 122 -17.05 -3.38 -13.73
CA GLU A 122 -15.81 -2.60 -13.82
C GLU A 122 -16.05 -1.27 -14.53
N ALA A 123 -16.78 -1.27 -15.65
CA ALA A 123 -17.14 -0.04 -16.35
C ALA A 123 -17.95 0.90 -15.45
N ILE A 124 -18.91 0.36 -14.69
CA ILE A 124 -19.72 1.14 -13.73
C ILE A 124 -18.84 1.76 -12.63
N ALA A 125 -17.89 0.99 -12.07
CA ALA A 125 -16.99 1.45 -11.02
C ALA A 125 -16.01 2.56 -11.49
N LYS A 126 -15.63 2.55 -12.78
CA LYS A 126 -14.76 3.56 -13.40
C LYS A 126 -15.47 4.89 -13.67
N GLU A 127 -16.79 4.89 -13.82
CA GLU A 127 -17.54 6.09 -14.22
C GLU A 127 -17.54 7.22 -13.17
N ASN A 128 -17.77 6.91 -11.89
CA ASN A 128 -17.80 7.90 -10.82
C ASN A 128 -17.80 7.25 -9.42
N GLU A 129 -17.53 8.05 -8.38
CA GLU A 129 -17.50 7.58 -7.00
C GLU A 129 -18.87 7.14 -6.46
N ARG A 130 -19.97 7.78 -6.87
CA ARG A 130 -21.32 7.41 -6.41
C ARG A 130 -21.71 6.00 -6.84
N ASN A 131 -21.31 5.59 -8.05
CA ASN A 131 -21.45 4.22 -8.51
C ASN A 131 -20.67 3.26 -7.60
N ARG A 132 -19.43 3.60 -7.22
CA ARG A 132 -18.62 2.78 -6.30
C ARG A 132 -19.29 2.64 -4.93
N THR A 133 -19.80 3.74 -4.35
CA THR A 133 -20.54 3.70 -3.09
C THR A 133 -21.79 2.82 -3.20
N CYS A 134 -22.58 2.98 -4.27
CA CYS A 134 -23.76 2.16 -4.54
C CYS A 134 -23.41 0.66 -4.70
N MET A 135 -22.28 0.35 -5.35
CA MET A 135 -21.77 -1.02 -5.48
C MET A 135 -21.36 -1.63 -4.14
N VAL A 136 -20.67 -0.88 -3.28
CA VAL A 136 -20.31 -1.34 -1.93
C VAL A 136 -21.57 -1.61 -1.11
N GLU A 137 -22.54 -0.68 -1.09
CA GLU A 137 -23.81 -0.85 -0.39
C GLU A 137 -24.65 -2.03 -0.92
N ALA A 138 -24.54 -2.35 -2.21
CA ALA A 138 -25.21 -3.49 -2.82
C ALA A 138 -24.49 -4.83 -2.58
N GLY A 139 -23.34 -4.83 -1.89
CA GLY A 139 -22.61 -6.05 -1.54
C GLY A 139 -21.63 -6.57 -2.59
N VAL A 140 -21.25 -5.74 -3.58
CA VAL A 140 -20.32 -6.17 -4.65
C VAL A 140 -18.97 -6.62 -4.10
N THR A 141 -18.44 -5.95 -3.07
CA THR A 141 -17.14 -6.31 -2.47
C THR A 141 -17.16 -7.74 -1.91
N LYS A 142 -18.23 -8.11 -1.20
CA LYS A 142 -18.42 -9.48 -0.69
C LYS A 142 -18.55 -10.50 -1.82
N ALA A 143 -19.36 -10.20 -2.84
CA ALA A 143 -19.53 -11.07 -4.00
C ALA A 143 -18.21 -11.29 -4.74
N ALA A 144 -17.40 -10.24 -4.91
CA ALA A 144 -16.09 -10.31 -5.55
C ALA A 144 -15.07 -11.14 -4.75
N VAL A 145 -15.05 -11.03 -3.42
CA VAL A 145 -14.22 -11.88 -2.55
C VAL A 145 -14.62 -13.36 -2.70
N LEU A 146 -15.92 -13.66 -2.64
CA LEU A 146 -16.44 -15.02 -2.81
C LEU A 146 -16.15 -15.58 -4.21
N PHE A 147 -16.23 -14.74 -5.24
CA PHE A 147 -15.88 -15.11 -6.61
C PHE A 147 -14.41 -15.51 -6.73
N ILE A 148 -13.47 -14.74 -6.15
CA ILE A 148 -12.05 -15.09 -6.13
C ILE A 148 -11.81 -16.45 -5.45
N ILE A 149 -12.47 -16.69 -4.30
CA ILE A 149 -12.37 -17.97 -3.59
C ILE A 149 -12.92 -19.13 -4.44
N LYS A 150 -14.03 -18.90 -5.14
CA LYS A 150 -14.62 -19.88 -6.06
C LYS A 150 -13.67 -20.21 -7.21
N CYS A 151 -13.09 -19.19 -7.85
CA CYS A 151 -12.08 -19.36 -8.90
C CYS A 151 -10.88 -20.19 -8.41
N PHE A 152 -10.39 -19.93 -7.21
CA PHE A 152 -9.32 -20.70 -6.59
C PHE A 152 -9.69 -22.18 -6.40
N LYS A 153 -10.87 -22.45 -5.84
CA LYS A 153 -11.36 -23.83 -5.61
C LYS A 153 -11.60 -24.59 -6.92
N GLU A 154 -12.05 -23.90 -7.97
CA GLU A 154 -12.29 -24.49 -9.29
C GLU A 154 -11.04 -24.50 -10.19
N GLY A 155 -9.95 -23.83 -9.81
CA GLY A 155 -8.75 -23.65 -10.64
C GLY A 155 -8.99 -22.81 -11.91
N LYS A 156 -10.01 -21.97 -11.93
CA LYS A 156 -10.41 -21.18 -13.11
C LYS A 156 -9.95 -19.74 -13.00
N THR A 157 -9.33 -19.23 -14.07
CA THR A 157 -8.79 -17.87 -14.13
C THR A 157 -9.71 -16.86 -14.82
N ALA A 158 -10.81 -17.31 -15.43
CA ALA A 158 -11.76 -16.44 -16.12
C ALA A 158 -12.36 -15.40 -15.16
N GLY A 159 -12.30 -14.13 -15.54
CA GLY A 159 -12.84 -13.01 -14.76
C GLY A 159 -11.94 -12.51 -13.61
N LEU A 160 -10.78 -13.12 -13.36
CA LEU A 160 -9.88 -12.68 -12.27
C LEU A 160 -9.33 -11.27 -12.49
N GLU A 161 -9.05 -10.90 -13.74
CA GLU A 161 -8.56 -9.57 -14.07
C GLU A 161 -9.59 -8.50 -13.72
N GLU A 162 -10.83 -8.67 -14.20
CA GLU A 162 -11.91 -7.73 -13.97
C GLU A 162 -12.28 -7.63 -12.49
N VAL A 163 -12.39 -8.77 -11.77
CA VAL A 163 -12.77 -8.76 -10.35
C VAL A 163 -11.72 -8.08 -9.47
N LEU A 164 -10.42 -8.25 -9.77
CA LEU A 164 -9.35 -7.59 -9.04
C LEU A 164 -9.33 -6.08 -9.30
N ARG A 165 -9.61 -5.63 -10.53
CA ARG A 165 -9.76 -4.20 -10.85
C ARG A 165 -10.97 -3.59 -10.14
N ILE A 166 -12.10 -4.31 -10.08
CA ILE A 166 -13.26 -3.89 -9.30
C ILE A 166 -12.88 -3.72 -7.83
N LEU A 167 -12.29 -4.74 -7.22
CA LEU A 167 -11.86 -4.66 -5.81
C LEU A 167 -10.84 -3.55 -5.58
N HIS A 168 -9.91 -3.31 -6.50
CA HIS A 168 -8.98 -2.21 -6.38
C HIS A 168 -9.69 -0.84 -6.28
N LEU A 169 -10.78 -0.65 -7.05
CA LEU A 169 -11.58 0.58 -7.06
C LEU A 169 -12.51 0.72 -5.86
N ILE A 170 -13.08 -0.39 -5.35
CA ILE A 170 -14.16 -0.33 -4.35
C ILE A 170 -13.78 -0.84 -2.95
N TRP A 171 -12.56 -1.37 -2.77
CA TRP A 171 -12.17 -1.94 -1.48
C TRP A 171 -12.21 -0.90 -0.37
N ASN A 172 -13.04 -1.17 0.62
CA ASN A 172 -13.17 -0.39 1.85
C ASN A 172 -13.28 -1.38 3.01
N PRO A 173 -12.42 -1.31 4.05
CA PRO A 173 -12.45 -2.22 5.20
C PRO A 173 -13.63 -1.93 6.15
N SER A 174 -14.85 -2.07 5.63
CA SER A 174 -16.08 -2.00 6.44
C SER A 174 -16.14 -3.16 7.43
N GLN A 175 -17.01 -3.05 8.44
CA GLN A 175 -17.18 -4.10 9.44
C GLN A 175 -17.56 -5.45 8.80
N GLU A 176 -18.38 -5.42 7.74
CA GLU A 176 -18.77 -6.63 7.01
C GLU A 176 -17.56 -7.31 6.33
N ILE A 177 -16.72 -6.53 5.65
CA ILE A 177 -15.52 -7.07 4.97
C ILE A 177 -14.50 -7.58 5.98
N LYS A 178 -14.33 -6.87 7.11
CA LYS A 178 -13.51 -7.36 8.21
C LYS A 178 -14.00 -8.72 8.69
N LEU A 179 -15.29 -8.88 8.97
CA LEU A 179 -15.84 -10.17 9.39
C LEU A 179 -15.66 -11.27 8.33
N LEU A 180 -15.80 -10.94 7.05
CA LEU A 180 -15.65 -11.90 5.95
C LEU A 180 -14.21 -12.43 5.80
N VAL A 181 -13.21 -11.57 6.06
CA VAL A 181 -11.81 -11.84 5.72
C VAL A 181 -10.96 -12.16 6.96
N ARG A 182 -11.36 -11.73 8.16
CA ARG A 182 -10.57 -11.78 9.40
C ARG A 182 -9.94 -13.15 9.70
N GLU A 183 -10.66 -14.24 9.43
CA GLU A 183 -10.20 -15.62 9.68
C GLU A 183 -10.24 -16.49 8.42
N ASN A 184 -10.24 -15.86 7.25
CA ASN A 184 -10.48 -16.54 5.98
C ASN A 184 -9.18 -16.94 5.28
N GLN A 185 -8.65 -18.11 5.64
CA GLN A 185 -7.44 -18.66 5.01
C GLN A 185 -7.63 -18.88 3.50
N ASP A 186 -8.82 -19.32 3.07
CA ASP A 186 -9.12 -19.57 1.66
C ASP A 186 -8.88 -18.30 0.81
N PHE A 187 -9.23 -17.12 1.33
CA PHE A 187 -9.00 -15.87 0.60
C PHE A 187 -7.52 -15.52 0.45
N ILE A 188 -6.72 -15.70 1.51
CA ILE A 188 -5.26 -15.52 1.44
C ILE A 188 -4.64 -16.52 0.46
N ASP A 189 -5.03 -17.80 0.55
CA ASP A 189 -4.55 -18.86 -0.32
C ASP A 189 -4.95 -18.57 -1.79
N SER A 190 -6.15 -18.03 -2.02
CA SER A 190 -6.63 -17.61 -3.35
C SER A 190 -5.77 -16.48 -3.93
N LEU A 191 -5.50 -15.43 -3.16
CA LEU A 191 -4.64 -14.32 -3.63
C LEU A 191 -3.21 -14.78 -3.89
N THR A 192 -2.70 -15.71 -3.08
CA THR A 192 -1.38 -16.34 -3.27
C THR A 192 -1.35 -17.16 -4.55
N TRP A 193 -2.40 -17.94 -4.81
CA TRP A 193 -2.55 -18.72 -6.04
C TRP A 193 -2.57 -17.82 -7.29
N ILE A 194 -3.24 -16.66 -7.25
CA ILE A 194 -3.25 -15.71 -8.37
C ILE A 194 -1.82 -15.26 -8.74
N LEU A 195 -0.90 -15.15 -7.79
CA LEU A 195 0.51 -14.81 -8.08
C LEU A 195 1.22 -15.89 -8.93
N ARG A 196 0.73 -17.13 -8.91
CA ARG A 196 1.23 -18.26 -9.70
C ARG A 196 0.68 -18.29 -11.12
N CYS A 197 -0.44 -17.62 -11.39
CA CYS A 197 -1.07 -17.59 -12.71
C CYS A 197 -0.20 -16.77 -13.68
N ASP A 198 0.56 -17.47 -14.52
CA ASP A 198 1.39 -16.88 -15.58
C ASP A 198 0.66 -16.88 -16.95
N GLN A 199 -0.46 -17.61 -17.07
CA GLN A 199 -1.20 -17.82 -18.32
C GLN A 199 -2.23 -16.72 -18.64
N ILE A 200 -2.33 -15.68 -17.81
CA ILE A 200 -3.26 -14.58 -18.03
C ILE A 200 -2.52 -13.50 -18.81
N ASP A 201 -3.09 -13.01 -19.93
CA ASP A 201 -2.42 -12.05 -20.82
C ASP A 201 -1.87 -10.84 -20.05
N ASN A 202 -2.70 -10.21 -19.21
CA ASN A 202 -2.33 -9.08 -18.35
C ASN A 202 -1.80 -9.51 -16.97
N HIS A 203 -1.00 -10.58 -16.90
CA HIS A 203 -0.48 -11.13 -15.64
C HIS A 203 0.23 -10.09 -14.75
N VAL A 204 0.89 -9.08 -15.32
CA VAL A 204 1.53 -7.99 -14.54
C VAL A 204 0.50 -7.20 -13.74
N ASP A 205 -0.59 -6.78 -14.39
CA ASP A 205 -1.68 -6.06 -13.74
C ASP A 205 -2.38 -6.94 -12.71
N VAL A 206 -2.72 -8.17 -13.08
CA VAL A 206 -3.41 -9.13 -12.21
C VAL A 206 -2.61 -9.35 -10.92
N LYS A 207 -1.31 -9.63 -11.04
CA LYS A 207 -0.43 -9.84 -9.88
C LYS A 207 -0.25 -8.56 -9.06
N THR A 208 -0.18 -7.40 -9.72
CA THR A 208 -0.09 -6.11 -9.02
C THR A 208 -1.33 -5.85 -8.19
N HIS A 209 -2.53 -6.01 -8.76
CA HIS A 209 -3.79 -5.83 -8.03
C HIS A 209 -3.97 -6.87 -6.93
N ALA A 210 -3.61 -8.14 -7.18
CA ALA A 210 -3.63 -9.19 -6.17
C ALA A 210 -2.70 -8.87 -4.99
N MET A 211 -1.48 -8.38 -5.26
CA MET A 211 -0.52 -8.00 -4.21
C MET A 211 -0.98 -6.79 -3.41
N ILE A 212 -1.58 -5.78 -4.05
CA ILE A 212 -2.19 -4.63 -3.36
C ILE A 212 -3.35 -5.08 -2.48
N LEU A 213 -4.21 -5.96 -2.99
CA LEU A 213 -5.34 -6.49 -2.25
C LEU A 213 -4.88 -7.35 -1.08
N LEU A 214 -3.82 -8.14 -1.26
CA LEU A 214 -3.21 -8.94 -0.22
C LEU A 214 -2.63 -8.06 0.89
N HIS A 215 -1.95 -6.96 0.55
CA HIS A 215 -1.52 -5.95 1.52
C HIS A 215 -2.68 -5.39 2.35
N LYS A 216 -3.72 -4.89 1.67
CA LYS A 216 -4.92 -4.36 2.35
C LYS A 216 -5.62 -5.41 3.23
N THR A 217 -5.49 -6.67 2.85
CA THR A 217 -6.05 -7.80 3.58
C THR A 217 -5.24 -8.12 4.84
N THR A 218 -3.91 -8.13 4.75
CA THR A 218 -3.05 -8.40 5.92
C THR A 218 -3.20 -7.36 7.02
N GLU A 219 -3.57 -6.11 6.68
CA GLU A 219 -3.86 -5.05 7.67
C GLU A 219 -5.12 -5.31 8.53
N ILE A 220 -6.04 -6.20 8.09
CA ILE A 220 -7.33 -6.42 8.76
C ILE A 220 -7.56 -7.86 9.24
N VAL A 221 -6.67 -8.78 8.88
CA VAL A 221 -6.71 -10.19 9.26
C VAL A 221 -6.30 -10.37 10.74
N CYS A 222 -6.83 -11.41 11.41
CA CYS A 222 -6.46 -11.67 12.81
C CYS A 222 -5.03 -12.21 12.94
N GLN A 223 -4.41 -11.93 14.09
CA GLN A 223 -3.07 -12.40 14.44
C GLN A 223 -2.91 -13.92 14.25
N LYS A 224 -3.90 -14.73 14.67
CA LYS A 224 -3.88 -16.19 14.54
C LYS A 224 -3.64 -16.63 13.09
N LEU A 225 -4.28 -15.97 12.13
CA LEU A 225 -4.13 -16.30 10.70
C LEU A 225 -2.76 -15.85 10.16
N LEU A 226 -2.27 -14.67 10.58
CA LEU A 226 -0.94 -14.18 10.21
C LEU A 226 0.17 -15.11 10.72
N GLU A 227 0.01 -15.72 11.89
CA GLU A 227 0.95 -16.70 12.44
C GLU A 227 0.91 -18.06 11.72
N SER A 228 -0.23 -18.39 11.08
CA SER A 228 -0.44 -19.67 10.38
C SER A 228 -0.11 -19.64 8.88
N LEU A 229 0.44 -18.54 8.36
CA LEU A 229 0.80 -18.43 6.94
C LEU A 229 1.76 -19.54 6.50
N LYS A 230 1.48 -20.18 5.37
CA LYS A 230 2.28 -21.29 4.81
C LYS A 230 3.58 -20.77 4.19
N VAL A 231 4.61 -21.61 4.07
CA VAL A 231 5.87 -21.23 3.40
C VAL A 231 5.63 -20.78 1.95
N ASP A 232 4.71 -21.45 1.26
CA ASP A 232 4.30 -21.14 -0.10
C ASP A 232 3.85 -19.68 -0.29
N PHE A 233 3.18 -19.11 0.71
CA PHE A 233 2.80 -17.70 0.73
C PHE A 233 4.00 -16.79 0.48
N PHE A 234 5.08 -17.03 1.24
CA PHE A 234 6.31 -16.26 1.12
C PHE A 234 7.05 -16.59 -0.17
N LYS A 235 7.17 -17.87 -0.53
CA LYS A 235 7.85 -18.30 -1.76
C LYS A 235 7.27 -17.64 -3.01
N GLU A 236 5.94 -17.52 -3.12
CA GLU A 236 5.33 -16.86 -4.27
C GLU A 236 5.54 -15.34 -4.27
N ILE A 237 5.44 -14.67 -3.12
CA ILE A 237 5.73 -13.22 -3.03
C ILE A 237 7.18 -12.95 -3.47
N ILE A 238 8.13 -13.72 -2.94
CA ILE A 238 9.55 -13.53 -3.27
C ILE A 238 9.83 -13.87 -4.74
N THR A 239 9.40 -15.04 -5.22
CA THR A 239 9.76 -15.54 -6.56
C THR A 239 8.96 -14.87 -7.67
N ARG A 240 7.66 -14.64 -7.47
CA ARG A 240 6.76 -14.16 -8.53
C ARG A 240 6.68 -12.65 -8.56
N VAL A 241 6.91 -11.94 -7.45
CA VAL A 241 6.78 -10.48 -7.38
C VAL A 241 8.13 -9.80 -7.27
N LEU A 242 8.89 -10.08 -6.20
CA LEU A 242 10.17 -9.40 -5.97
C LEU A 242 11.18 -9.78 -7.04
N ARG A 243 11.54 -11.06 -7.16
CA ARG A 243 12.57 -11.54 -8.11
C ARG A 243 12.27 -11.15 -9.57
N LYS A 244 11.01 -11.28 -10.00
CA LYS A 244 10.58 -10.93 -11.37
C LYS A 244 10.38 -9.42 -11.60
N ARG A 245 10.48 -8.58 -10.57
CA ARG A 245 10.27 -7.12 -10.64
C ARG A 245 8.96 -6.72 -11.34
N ILE A 246 7.85 -7.38 -10.97
CA ILE A 246 6.56 -7.27 -11.69
C ILE A 246 6.10 -5.84 -11.92
N SER A 247 6.07 -5.02 -10.87
CA SER A 247 5.78 -3.58 -10.96
C SER A 247 6.24 -2.86 -9.69
N LYS A 248 6.45 -1.54 -9.76
CA LYS A 248 6.83 -0.74 -8.58
C LYS A 248 5.78 -0.84 -7.47
N GLN A 249 4.50 -0.84 -7.83
CA GLN A 249 3.38 -0.95 -6.89
C GLN A 249 3.35 -2.34 -6.24
N ALA A 250 3.55 -3.41 -7.02
CA ALA A 250 3.59 -4.77 -6.48
C ALA A 250 4.80 -4.98 -5.55
N ILE A 251 5.98 -4.44 -5.91
CA ILE A 251 7.17 -4.47 -5.05
C ILE A 251 6.89 -3.73 -3.73
N LYS A 252 6.33 -2.52 -3.79
CA LYS A 252 5.98 -1.78 -2.57
C LYS A 252 5.00 -2.56 -1.68
N SER A 253 3.91 -3.08 -2.26
CA SER A 253 2.91 -3.84 -1.51
C SER A 253 3.46 -5.15 -0.92
N SER A 254 4.33 -5.87 -1.64
CA SER A 254 5.00 -7.06 -1.11
C SER A 254 5.93 -6.75 0.05
N LEU A 255 6.71 -5.68 -0.02
CA LEU A 255 7.55 -5.24 1.10
C LEU A 255 6.75 -4.81 2.32
N LEU A 256 5.60 -4.16 2.12
CA LEU A 256 4.69 -3.81 3.23
C LEU A 256 4.08 -5.07 3.87
N VAL A 257 3.63 -6.04 3.07
CA VAL A 257 3.17 -7.35 3.58
C VAL A 257 4.27 -8.05 4.37
N LEU A 258 5.48 -8.14 3.81
CA LEU A 258 6.61 -8.76 4.49
C LEU A 258 6.96 -8.04 5.79
N THR A 259 6.89 -6.71 5.81
CA THR A 259 7.11 -5.93 7.04
C THR A 259 6.10 -6.30 8.12
N GLU A 260 4.82 -6.39 7.79
CA GLU A 260 3.75 -6.72 8.74
C GLU A 260 3.93 -8.13 9.33
N VAL A 261 4.17 -9.12 8.48
CA VAL A 261 4.22 -10.54 8.89
C VAL A 261 5.57 -10.96 9.48
N CYS A 262 6.64 -10.19 9.29
CA CYS A 262 7.99 -10.51 9.76
C CYS A 262 8.17 -10.30 11.27
N HIS A 263 7.22 -9.67 11.97
CA HIS A 263 7.24 -9.57 13.43
C HIS A 263 7.15 -10.94 14.13
N TRP A 264 6.55 -11.93 13.46
CA TRP A 264 6.35 -13.27 14.00
C TRP A 264 7.55 -14.17 13.74
N GLY A 265 8.17 -14.70 14.81
CA GLY A 265 9.37 -15.54 14.71
C GLY A 265 9.25 -16.72 13.75
N ARG A 266 8.09 -17.41 13.74
CA ARG A 266 7.79 -18.49 12.80
C ARG A 266 7.78 -18.04 11.35
N ASN A 267 7.25 -16.85 11.07
CA ASN A 267 7.22 -16.31 9.71
C ASN A 267 8.61 -15.89 9.26
N ARG A 268 9.46 -15.35 10.15
CA ARG A 268 10.85 -15.02 9.80
C ARG A 268 11.60 -16.23 9.24
N MET A 269 11.48 -17.39 9.88
CA MET A 269 12.10 -18.63 9.38
C MET A 269 11.60 -18.99 7.98
N LYS A 270 10.28 -18.92 7.75
CA LYS A 270 9.68 -19.21 6.44
C LYS A 270 10.08 -18.19 5.35
N ILE A 271 10.25 -16.92 5.73
CA ILE A 271 10.70 -15.85 4.83
C ILE A 271 12.16 -16.07 4.41
N VAL A 272 13.03 -16.47 5.35
CA VAL A 272 14.43 -16.85 5.04
C VAL A 272 14.47 -18.10 4.15
N GLU A 273 13.66 -19.13 4.46
CA GLU A 273 13.53 -20.34 3.63
C GLU A 273 13.08 -20.01 2.20
N ALA A 274 12.27 -18.96 2.02
CA ALA A 274 11.84 -18.45 0.73
C ALA A 274 12.92 -17.63 -0.03
N ASN A 275 14.17 -17.62 0.45
CA ASN A 275 15.31 -16.89 -0.12
C ASN A 275 15.14 -15.36 -0.14
N ALA A 276 14.35 -14.81 0.79
CA ALA A 276 14.05 -13.39 0.81
C ALA A 276 15.30 -12.52 1.04
N VAL A 277 16.26 -12.95 1.87
CA VAL A 277 17.45 -12.14 2.17
C VAL A 277 18.23 -11.84 0.90
N PHE A 278 18.47 -12.86 0.07
CA PHE A 278 19.17 -12.71 -1.21
C PHE A 278 18.43 -11.74 -2.14
N GLU A 279 17.14 -11.96 -2.36
CA GLU A 279 16.34 -11.15 -3.28
C GLU A 279 16.16 -9.70 -2.83
N LEU A 280 16.12 -9.45 -1.51
CA LEU A 280 16.09 -8.10 -0.94
C LEU A 280 17.41 -7.36 -1.15
N ILE A 281 18.55 -8.05 -1.07
CA ILE A 281 19.86 -7.45 -1.34
C ILE A 281 19.97 -7.11 -2.83
N GLU A 282 19.59 -8.03 -3.73
CA GLU A 282 19.56 -7.79 -5.18
C GLU A 282 18.67 -6.59 -5.53
N LEU A 283 17.48 -6.50 -4.93
CA LEU A 283 16.58 -5.37 -5.13
C LEU A 283 17.19 -4.04 -4.66
N GLU A 284 17.94 -4.03 -3.56
CA GLU A 284 18.58 -2.82 -3.04
C GLU A 284 19.79 -2.38 -3.88
N LEU A 285 20.50 -3.35 -4.50
CA LEU A 285 21.61 -3.10 -5.41
C LEU A 285 21.17 -2.36 -6.69
N GLU A 286 19.90 -2.51 -7.10
CA GLU A 286 19.27 -1.75 -8.19
C GLU A 286 19.02 -0.27 -7.88
N LYS A 287 19.30 0.17 -6.64
CA LYS A 287 19.12 1.55 -6.17
C LYS A 287 17.67 2.04 -6.24
N PRO A 288 16.77 1.42 -5.45
CA PRO A 288 15.37 1.82 -5.43
C PRO A 288 15.17 3.19 -4.74
N GLU A 289 13.94 3.68 -4.79
CA GLU A 289 13.52 4.94 -4.15
C GLU A 289 13.66 4.85 -2.62
N LYS A 290 13.86 6.00 -1.94
CA LYS A 290 14.15 6.08 -0.50
C LYS A 290 13.20 5.24 0.37
N ASN A 291 11.89 5.34 0.13
CA ASN A 291 10.87 4.63 0.87
C ASN A 291 10.96 3.10 0.70
N ILE A 292 11.39 2.62 -0.46
CA ILE A 292 11.61 1.19 -0.72
C ILE A 292 12.86 0.70 0.02
N THR A 293 13.95 1.46 -0.02
CA THR A 293 15.16 1.16 0.76
C THR A 293 14.87 1.08 2.26
N GLU A 294 14.07 1.99 2.82
CA GLU A 294 13.66 1.94 4.22
C GLU A 294 12.93 0.63 4.58
N LEU A 295 12.01 0.18 3.72
CA LEU A 295 11.32 -1.10 3.91
C LEU A 295 12.27 -2.30 3.81
N ILE A 296 13.16 -2.31 2.81
CA ILE A 296 14.15 -3.38 2.62
C ILE A 296 15.03 -3.51 3.87
N PHE A 297 15.59 -2.41 4.36
CA PHE A 297 16.45 -2.43 5.55
C PHE A 297 15.68 -2.84 6.80
N ASN A 298 14.41 -2.45 6.94
CA ASN A 298 13.58 -2.89 8.04
C ASN A 298 13.38 -4.41 8.03
N ILE A 299 13.09 -5.01 6.87
CA ILE A 299 12.93 -6.46 6.73
C ILE A 299 14.27 -7.17 6.96
N LEU A 300 15.35 -6.73 6.30
CA LEU A 300 16.68 -7.33 6.46
C LEU A 300 17.15 -7.33 7.92
N ALA A 301 16.92 -6.24 8.67
CA ALA A 301 17.24 -6.19 10.09
C ALA A 301 16.45 -7.22 10.92
N GLN A 302 15.17 -7.43 10.59
CA GLN A 302 14.37 -8.47 11.24
C GLN A 302 14.83 -9.88 10.87
N LEU A 303 15.15 -10.15 9.60
CA LEU A 303 15.65 -11.46 9.17
C LEU A 303 17.04 -11.77 9.76
N CYS A 304 17.93 -10.78 9.83
CA CYS A 304 19.26 -10.94 10.46
C CYS A 304 19.22 -11.09 11.99
N SER A 305 18.03 -11.06 12.62
CA SER A 305 17.90 -11.39 14.04
C SER A 305 17.95 -12.90 14.31
N CYS A 306 17.70 -13.76 13.32
CA CYS A 306 17.87 -15.21 13.43
C CYS A 306 19.18 -15.68 12.76
N ALA A 307 19.65 -16.88 13.13
CA ALA A 307 20.90 -17.45 12.63
C ALA A 307 20.87 -17.70 11.12
N ASP A 308 19.83 -18.37 10.63
CA ASP A 308 19.67 -18.69 9.20
C ASP A 308 19.66 -17.42 8.32
N GLY A 309 19.02 -16.35 8.82
CA GLY A 309 18.98 -15.07 8.11
C GLY A 309 20.36 -14.41 8.01
N ARG A 310 21.17 -14.49 9.08
CA ARG A 310 22.56 -14.00 9.06
C ARG A 310 23.44 -14.84 8.14
N GLU A 311 23.29 -16.16 8.17
CA GLU A 311 24.04 -17.07 7.30
C GLU A 311 23.73 -16.76 5.82
N GLN A 312 22.46 -16.62 5.46
CA GLN A 312 22.06 -16.28 4.10
C GLN A 312 22.53 -14.88 3.69
N PHE A 313 22.53 -13.91 4.61
CA PHE A 313 23.05 -12.56 4.37
C PHE A 313 24.55 -12.59 4.03
N LEU A 314 25.35 -13.34 4.81
CA LEU A 314 26.79 -13.46 4.59
C LEU A 314 27.15 -14.27 3.34
N LYS A 315 26.30 -15.21 2.90
CA LYS A 315 26.49 -15.93 1.63
C LYS A 315 26.37 -15.04 0.40
N HIS A 316 25.70 -13.88 0.51
CA HIS A 316 25.54 -12.96 -0.60
C HIS A 316 26.75 -12.00 -0.70
N ALA A 317 27.57 -12.13 -1.75
CA ALA A 317 28.83 -11.37 -1.92
C ALA A 317 28.69 -9.83 -1.90
N GLY A 318 27.52 -9.29 -2.24
CA GLY A 318 27.24 -7.85 -2.20
C GLY A 318 26.69 -7.31 -0.87
N SER A 319 26.43 -8.14 0.14
CA SER A 319 25.58 -7.76 1.29
C SER A 319 26.21 -6.71 2.19
N ILE A 320 27.45 -6.91 2.64
CA ILE A 320 28.17 -5.97 3.52
C ILE A 320 28.49 -4.67 2.76
N ALA A 321 28.89 -4.78 1.49
CA ALA A 321 29.13 -3.62 0.63
C ALA A 321 27.87 -2.78 0.43
N MET A 322 26.71 -3.42 0.25
CA MET A 322 25.41 -2.76 0.14
C MET A 322 25.11 -1.94 1.41
N ILE A 323 25.26 -2.53 2.60
CA ILE A 323 25.06 -1.81 3.87
C ILE A 323 26.00 -0.61 3.99
N SER A 324 27.30 -0.84 3.79
CA SER A 324 28.36 0.19 3.85
C SER A 324 28.03 1.39 2.95
N LYS A 325 27.50 1.13 1.75
CA LYS A 325 27.16 2.16 0.78
C LYS A 325 25.94 3.00 1.18
N ARG A 326 25.00 2.47 1.97
CA ARG A 326 23.72 3.13 2.32
C ARG A 326 23.72 3.88 3.64
N VAL A 327 24.54 3.44 4.61
CA VAL A 327 24.68 4.13 5.90
C VAL A 327 25.02 5.63 5.67
N LEU A 328 24.39 6.51 6.43
CA LEU A 328 24.47 7.98 6.36
C LEU A 328 24.09 8.59 4.99
N ARG A 329 23.39 7.85 4.12
CA ARG A 329 23.03 8.35 2.77
C ARG A 329 21.54 8.28 2.43
N VAL A 330 20.71 7.62 3.25
CA VAL A 330 19.29 7.39 2.94
C VAL A 330 18.39 8.07 3.96
N SER A 331 18.39 7.58 5.21
CA SER A 331 17.64 8.18 6.32
C SER A 331 18.16 7.70 7.67
N PRO A 332 17.85 8.42 8.77
CA PRO A 332 18.19 7.96 10.12
C PRO A 332 17.60 6.59 10.47
N ALA A 333 16.41 6.26 9.94
CA ALA A 333 15.80 4.96 10.14
C ALA A 333 16.59 3.86 9.43
N THR A 334 17.02 4.09 8.18
CA THR A 334 17.92 3.16 7.46
C THR A 334 19.23 2.97 8.22
N ASP A 335 19.80 4.04 8.78
CA ASP A 335 21.07 3.96 9.53
C ASP A 335 20.91 3.11 10.80
N ASP A 336 19.82 3.28 11.54
CA ASP A 336 19.51 2.44 12.69
C ASP A 336 19.45 0.95 12.31
N ARG A 337 18.66 0.62 11.28
CA ARG A 337 18.50 -0.76 10.79
C ARG A 337 19.79 -1.33 10.23
N ALA A 338 20.57 -0.55 9.49
CA ALA A 338 21.88 -0.93 8.97
C ALA A 338 22.85 -1.31 10.09
N LEU A 339 22.93 -0.48 11.14
CA LEU A 339 23.79 -0.79 12.28
C LEU A 339 23.26 -1.95 13.12
N ASN A 340 21.94 -2.17 13.18
CA ASN A 340 21.40 -3.39 13.78
C ASN A 340 21.86 -4.66 13.05
N ILE A 341 21.88 -4.63 11.70
CA ILE A 341 22.38 -5.75 10.88
C ILE A 341 23.86 -5.98 11.17
N LEU A 342 24.70 -4.93 11.07
CA LEU A 342 26.13 -5.05 11.32
C LEU A 342 26.45 -5.50 12.74
N ASP A 343 25.74 -4.99 13.75
CA ASP A 343 25.90 -5.41 15.15
C ASP A 343 25.54 -6.90 15.35
N SER A 344 24.42 -7.34 14.76
CA SER A 344 23.98 -8.74 14.83
C SER A 344 24.98 -9.69 14.18
N ILE A 345 25.47 -9.35 12.99
CA ILE A 345 26.52 -10.12 12.30
C ILE A 345 27.80 -10.13 13.13
N SER A 346 28.25 -8.96 13.58
CA SER A 346 29.51 -8.81 14.33
C SER A 346 29.54 -9.59 15.63
N LYS A 347 28.39 -9.73 16.31
CA LYS A 347 28.29 -10.45 17.58
C LYS A 347 28.11 -11.95 17.44
N PHE A 348 27.37 -12.39 16.42
CA PHE A 348 26.84 -13.76 16.39
C PHE A 348 27.25 -14.58 15.17
N SER A 349 27.90 -13.98 14.16
CA SER A 349 28.23 -14.66 12.90
C SER A 349 29.50 -14.17 12.22
N ALA A 350 30.29 -13.32 12.87
CA ALA A 350 31.55 -12.83 12.30
C ALA A 350 32.61 -13.93 12.34
N SER A 351 32.94 -14.48 11.18
CA SER A 351 34.22 -15.12 10.94
C SER A 351 35.29 -14.07 10.63
N ASP A 352 36.57 -14.45 10.69
CA ASP A 352 37.67 -13.57 10.32
C ASP A 352 37.53 -13.07 8.87
N GLU A 353 37.01 -13.91 7.96
CA GLU A 353 36.74 -13.52 6.58
C GLU A 353 35.67 -12.43 6.49
N ALA A 354 34.56 -12.58 7.22
CA ALA A 354 33.49 -11.58 7.23
C ALA A 354 33.97 -10.25 7.83
N ALA A 355 34.76 -10.29 8.91
CA ALA A 355 35.35 -9.11 9.51
C ALA A 355 36.37 -8.42 8.59
N LEU A 356 37.18 -9.19 7.84
CA LEU A 356 38.09 -8.66 6.83
C LEU A 356 37.33 -8.09 5.62
N GLU A 357 36.21 -8.69 5.22
CA GLU A 357 35.34 -8.16 4.17
C GLU A 357 34.75 -6.80 4.57
N MET A 358 34.25 -6.67 5.81
CA MET A 358 33.77 -5.39 6.37
C MET A 358 34.83 -4.29 6.22
N LEU A 359 36.11 -4.62 6.41
CA LEU A 359 37.20 -3.68 6.19
C LEU A 359 37.36 -3.33 4.72
N ARG A 360 37.44 -4.34 3.84
CA ARG A 360 37.66 -4.19 2.39
C ARG A 360 36.57 -3.36 1.70
N VAL A 361 35.31 -3.55 2.08
CA VAL A 361 34.16 -2.86 1.47
C VAL A 361 33.83 -1.52 2.16
N GLY A 362 34.70 -1.07 3.07
CA GLY A 362 34.60 0.24 3.72
C GLY A 362 33.55 0.35 4.83
N ALA A 363 32.98 -0.77 5.31
CA ALA A 363 32.01 -0.75 6.40
C ALA A 363 32.64 -0.21 7.70
N VAL A 364 33.90 -0.58 7.97
CA VAL A 364 34.67 -0.08 9.13
C VAL A 364 34.83 1.44 9.06
N SER A 365 35.26 1.98 7.91
CA SER A 365 35.35 3.43 7.69
C SER A 365 33.99 4.11 7.92
N LYS A 366 32.91 3.45 7.50
CA LYS A 366 31.57 3.99 7.68
C LYS A 366 31.10 4.01 9.13
N LEU A 367 31.46 3.01 9.93
CA LEU A 367 31.24 3.00 11.37
C LEU A 367 32.00 4.15 12.06
N CYS A 368 33.24 4.43 11.65
CA CYS A 368 33.99 5.60 12.13
C CYS A 368 33.27 6.91 11.78
N MET A 369 32.75 7.05 10.56
CA MET A 369 31.95 8.21 10.16
C MET A 369 30.68 8.36 11.01
N VAL A 370 29.99 7.28 11.36
CA VAL A 370 28.78 7.35 12.23
C VAL A 370 29.11 7.93 13.60
N ILE A 371 30.27 7.60 14.17
CA ILE A 371 30.70 8.14 15.47
C ILE A 371 30.88 9.66 15.40
N GLN A 372 31.36 10.17 14.26
CA GLN A 372 31.62 11.59 14.02
C GLN A 372 30.39 12.37 13.54
N ALA A 373 29.46 11.70 12.86
CA ALA A 373 28.25 12.30 12.31
C ALA A 373 27.31 12.80 13.41
N ASP A 374 26.45 13.75 13.06
CA ASP A 374 25.35 14.16 13.93
C ASP A 374 24.23 13.11 13.88
N CYS A 375 24.31 12.13 14.78
CA CYS A 375 23.34 11.05 14.90
C CYS A 375 23.08 10.71 16.38
N ALA A 376 22.02 9.94 16.63
CA ALA A 376 21.58 9.61 17.96
C ALA A 376 22.70 8.97 18.82
N PRO A 377 22.85 9.35 20.11
CA PRO A 377 23.95 8.86 20.95
C PRO A 377 24.05 7.34 21.06
N TYR A 378 22.91 6.64 21.09
CA TYR A 378 22.88 5.18 21.16
C TYR A 378 23.45 4.53 19.88
N LEU A 379 23.29 5.17 18.72
CA LEU A 379 23.81 4.70 17.44
C LEU A 379 25.33 4.80 17.40
N LYS A 380 25.89 5.91 17.91
CA LYS A 380 27.33 6.09 18.11
C LYS A 380 27.89 5.03 19.05
N LYS A 381 27.19 4.73 20.16
CA LYS A 381 27.58 3.69 21.12
C LYS A 381 27.61 2.30 20.44
N LYS A 382 26.61 2.00 19.61
CA LYS A 382 26.56 0.75 18.84
C LYS A 382 27.72 0.63 17.85
N ALA A 383 28.00 1.68 17.08
CA ALA A 383 29.14 1.72 16.16
C ALA A 383 30.47 1.47 16.89
N LYS A 384 30.69 2.11 18.04
CA LYS A 384 31.86 1.86 18.90
C LYS A 384 31.93 0.41 19.38
N GLY A 385 30.79 -0.18 19.75
CA GLY A 385 30.71 -1.58 20.16
C GLY A 385 31.19 -2.53 19.07
N ILE A 386 30.72 -2.32 17.83
CA ILE A 386 31.15 -3.11 16.66
C ILE A 386 32.66 -2.97 16.43
N LEU A 387 33.18 -1.74 16.42
CA LEU A 387 34.62 -1.46 16.25
C LEU A 387 35.49 -2.16 17.31
N ARG A 388 35.02 -2.24 18.54
CA ARG A 388 35.76 -2.88 19.64
C ARG A 388 35.82 -4.40 19.49
N LEU A 389 34.73 -5.04 19.08
CA LEU A 389 34.62 -6.51 18.96
C LEU A 389 35.73 -7.10 18.07
N HIS A 390 36.02 -6.44 16.94
CA HIS A 390 36.98 -6.94 15.93
C HIS A 390 38.23 -6.08 15.80
N SER A 391 38.55 -5.30 16.85
CA SER A 391 39.70 -4.38 16.86
C SER A 391 41.01 -5.07 16.48
N HIS A 392 41.28 -6.27 17.01
CA HIS A 392 42.48 -7.04 16.71
C HIS A 392 42.72 -7.28 15.20
N LEU A 393 41.66 -7.44 14.39
CA LEU A 393 41.76 -7.61 12.94
C LEU A 393 41.91 -6.28 12.18
N TRP A 394 41.43 -5.18 12.77
CA TRP A 394 41.35 -3.88 12.10
C TRP A 394 42.43 -2.87 12.55
N ASN A 395 43.16 -3.17 13.63
CA ASN A 395 44.15 -2.27 14.24
C ASN A 395 45.28 -1.81 13.29
N ASN A 396 45.61 -2.60 12.27
CA ASN A 396 46.65 -2.28 11.28
C ASN A 396 46.09 -1.60 10.03
N SER A 397 44.80 -1.26 10.01
CA SER A 397 44.16 -0.63 8.86
C SER A 397 44.34 0.89 8.88
N PRO A 398 44.71 1.53 7.74
CA PRO A 398 44.76 2.98 7.63
C PRO A 398 43.39 3.65 7.86
N CYS A 399 42.28 2.89 7.79
CA CYS A 399 40.92 3.38 8.02
C CYS A 399 40.61 3.65 9.49
N ILE A 400 41.32 3.02 10.42
CA ILE A 400 41.18 3.27 11.86
C ILE A 400 42.35 4.13 12.30
N ALA A 401 42.14 5.43 12.35
CA ALA A 401 43.12 6.29 13.00
C ALA A 401 43.22 5.87 14.47
N VAL A 402 44.42 5.49 14.90
CA VAL A 402 44.77 4.92 16.23
C VAL A 402 44.19 5.74 17.41
N TYR A 403 43.89 7.03 17.22
CA TYR A 403 43.26 7.89 18.22
C TYR A 403 41.79 7.54 18.55
N LEU A 404 41.08 6.82 17.67
CA LEU A 404 39.68 6.41 17.90
C LEU A 404 39.56 5.24 18.90
N LEU A 405 40.60 4.42 19.00
CA LEU A 405 40.67 3.28 19.93
C LEU A 405 41.25 3.66 21.30
N THR A 406 42.06 4.72 21.38
CA THR A 406 42.88 5.06 22.55
C THR A 406 42.26 6.09 23.50
N ARG A 407 41.10 6.69 23.18
CA ARG A 407 40.53 7.78 24.02
C ARG A 407 39.75 7.36 25.26
N TYR A 408 39.46 6.07 25.49
CA TYR A 408 38.82 5.61 26.73
C TYR A 408 39.20 4.15 27.07
N PRO A 409 40.22 3.92 27.91
CA PRO A 409 40.40 2.66 28.61
C PRO A 409 39.51 2.64 29.88
N GLY A 410 38.79 1.53 30.11
CA GLY A 410 37.97 1.32 31.31
C GLY A 410 36.47 1.45 31.07
#